data_AF-A0A2T0AQ62-F1
#
_entry.id   AF-A0A2T0AQ62-F1
#
_cell.length_a   1.000
_cell.length_b   1.000
_cell.length_c   1.000
_cell.angle_alpha   90.00
_cell.angle_beta   90.00
_cell.angle_gamma   90.00
#
_symmetry.space_group_name_H-M   'P 1'
#
loop_
_entity.id
_entity.type
_entity.pdbx_description
1 polymer ?
#
loop_
_entity_poly.entity_id
_entity_poly.type
_entity_poly.pdbx_seq_one_letter_code
_entity_poly.pdbx_strand_id
1 'polypeptide(L)' 'MPRRELLIIDHFENELAVIKYGHHTFTLLRSLLPRAAKEGDVIKLAVVLDAQASARRKKEARSVAGVEFEE' A
#
# COMPACT_ATOMS: atom_id res chain seq x y z
N MET A 1 -3.69 1.45 -28.88
CA MET A 1 -2.76 1.83 -27.80
C MET A 1 -3.39 1.43 -26.47
N PRO A 2 -2.75 0.63 -25.61
CA PRO A 2 -3.30 0.40 -24.28
C PRO A 2 -3.38 1.77 -23.59
N ARG A 3 -4.58 2.18 -23.18
CA ARG A 3 -4.72 3.34 -22.29
C ARG A 3 -3.91 2.97 -21.05
N ARG A 4 -2.78 3.64 -20.82
CA ARG A 4 -2.08 3.53 -19.53
C ARG A 4 -3.10 4.02 -18.51
N GLU A 5 -3.62 3.09 -17.72
CA GLU A 5 -4.57 3.42 -16.67
C GLU A 5 -3.85 4.33 -15.69
N LEU A 6 -4.26 5.59 -15.67
CA LEU A 6 -3.70 6.59 -14.77
C LEU A 6 -4.27 6.32 -13.37
N LEU A 7 -3.42 6.48 -12.37
CA LEU A 7 -3.82 6.52 -10.97
C LEU A 7 -4.12 7.97 -10.63
N ILE A 8 -5.39 8.30 -10.43
CA ILE A 8 -5.85 9.67 -10.19
C ILE A 8 -6.39 9.75 -8.77
N ILE A 9 -5.99 10.76 -8.01
CA ILE A 9 -6.65 11.09 -6.75
C ILE A 9 -8.05 11.62 -7.10
N ASP A 10 -9.10 10.88 -6.80
CA ASP A 10 -10.47 11.29 -7.07
C ASP A 10 -10.89 12.37 -6.07
N HIS A 11 -10.85 12.01 -4.78
CA HIS A 11 -11.10 12.93 -3.66
C HIS A 11 -10.45 12.45 -2.36
N PHE A 12 -10.46 13.30 -1.33
CA PHE A 12 -10.07 12.92 0.03
C PHE A 12 -11.28 12.71 0.94
N GLU A 13 -11.22 11.65 1.76
CA GLU A 13 -12.19 11.35 2.82
C GLU A 13 -11.46 11.24 4.15
N ASN A 14 -11.48 12.30 4.95
CA ASN A 14 -10.73 12.40 6.20
C ASN A 14 -9.23 12.10 6.00
N GLU A 15 -8.75 10.99 6.57
CA GLU A 15 -7.37 10.49 6.49
C GLU A 15 -7.13 9.56 5.30
N LEU A 16 -8.12 9.36 4.43
CA LEU A 16 -8.05 8.49 3.27
C LEU A 16 -8.07 9.31 1.98
N ALA A 17 -7.36 8.82 0.99
CA ALA A 17 -7.40 9.30 -0.39
C ALA A 17 -8.02 8.20 -1.26
N VAL A 18 -9.07 8.54 -2.00
CA VAL A 18 -9.70 7.65 -2.97
C VAL A 18 -8.95 7.77 -4.29
N ILE A 19 -8.40 6.67 -4.79
CA ILE A 19 -7.62 6.62 -6.02
C ILE A 19 -8.42 5.87 -7.08
N LYS A 20 -8.60 6.48 -8.24
CA LYS A 20 -9.21 5.87 -9.43
C LYS A 20 -8.13 5.25 -10.32
N TYR A 21 -8.38 4.03 -10.77
CA TYR A 21 -7.52 3.28 -11.68
C TYR A 21 -8.39 2.50 -12.67
N GLY A 22 -8.51 2.99 -13.90
CA GLY A 22 -9.41 2.42 -14.89
C GLY A 22 -10.87 2.44 -14.40
N HIS A 23 -11.48 1.25 -14.30
CA HIS A 23 -12.84 1.06 -13.76
C HIS A 23 -12.85 0.73 -12.26
N HIS A 24 -11.70 0.72 -11.61
CA HIS A 24 -11.55 0.38 -10.21
C HIS A 24 -11.23 1.61 -9.38
N THR A 25 -11.56 1.53 -8.10
CA THR A 25 -11.12 2.48 -7.08
C THR A 25 -10.53 1.72 -5.90
N PHE A 26 -9.57 2.35 -5.23
CA PHE A 26 -9.01 1.85 -3.98
C PHE A 26 -8.62 3.03 -3.10
N THR A 27 -8.40 2.78 -1.81
CA THR A 27 -8.04 3.82 -0.84
C THR A 27 -6.60 3.67 -0.37
N LEU A 28 -5.93 4.80 -0.18
CA LEU A 28 -4.64 4.90 0.50
C LEU A 28 -4.78 5.84 1.68
N LEU A 29 -3.97 5.64 2.72
CA LEU A 29 -3.83 6.66 3.75
C LEU A 29 -3.25 7.92 3.12
N ARG A 30 -3.82 9.08 3.45
CA ARG A 30 -3.37 10.39 2.97
C ARG A 30 -1.90 10.65 3.34
N SER A 31 -1.44 10.11 4.46
CA SER A 31 -0.05 10.16 4.91
C SER A 31 0.94 9.43 3.99
N LEU A 32 0.48 8.52 3.13
CA LEU A 32 1.30 7.83 2.13
C LEU A 32 1.50 8.65 0.84
N LEU A 33 0.75 9.74 0.67
CA LEU A 33 0.83 10.61 -0.49
C LEU A 33 1.79 11.79 -0.26
N PRO A 34 2.35 12.38 -1.33
CA PRO A 34 3.09 13.64 -1.21
C PRO A 34 2.22 14.71 -0.57
N ARG A 35 2.80 15.53 0.33
CA ARG A 35 2.06 16.61 1.03
C ARG A 35 1.38 17.61 0.08
N ALA A 36 1.94 17.79 -1.11
CA ALA A 36 1.41 18.70 -2.13
C ALA A 36 0.32 18.06 -3.02
N ALA A 37 0.01 16.78 -2.82
CA ALA A 37 -0.96 16.06 -3.63
C ALA A 37 -2.38 16.61 -3.40
N LYS A 38 -3.10 16.82 -4.49
CA LYS A 38 -4.48 17.32 -4.49
C LYS A 38 -5.39 16.42 -5.34
N GLU A 39 -6.69 16.64 -5.20
CA GLU A 39 -7.70 16.00 -6.04
C GLU A 39 -7.44 16.32 -7.52
N GLY A 40 -7.59 15.30 -8.37
CA GLY A 40 -7.26 15.33 -9.79
C GLY A 40 -5.78 15.08 -10.14
N ASP A 41 -4.86 15.06 -9.16
CA ASP A 41 -3.45 14.76 -9.45
C ASP A 41 -3.27 13.29 -9.88
N VAL A 42 -2.35 13.08 -10.83
CA VAL A 42 -1.94 11.76 -11.28
C VAL A 42 -0.73 11.31 -10.47
N ILE A 43 -0.83 10.15 -9.82
CA ILE A 43 0.25 9.54 -9.06
C ILE A 43 0.86 8.35 -9.80
N LYS A 44 2.09 7.98 -9.44
CA LYS A 44 2.74 6.73 -9.87
C LYS A 44 2.96 5.88 -8.63
N LEU A 45 2.52 4.62 -8.67
CA LEU A 45 2.67 3.65 -7.59
C LEU A 45 3.46 2.44 -8.11
N ALA A 46 4.50 2.05 -7.40
CA ALA A 46 5.26 0.83 -7.66
C ALA A 46 5.13 -0.11 -6.47
N VAL A 47 4.56 -1.30 -6.69
CA VAL A 47 4.43 -2.35 -5.68
C VAL A 47 5.46 -3.43 -5.98
N VAL A 48 6.39 -3.66 -5.05
CA VAL A 48 7.50 -4.61 -5.21
C VAL A 48 7.51 -5.57 -4.03
N LEU A 49 7.69 -6.86 -4.32
CA LEU A 49 7.83 -7.87 -3.27
C LEU A 49 9.22 -7.81 -2.65
N ASP A 50 9.30 -7.51 -1.36
CA ASP A 50 10.52 -7.67 -0.57
C ASP A 50 10.59 -9.10 -0.01
N ALA A 51 11.24 -9.99 -0.77
CA ALA A 51 11.41 -11.39 -0.37
C ALA A 51 12.23 -11.54 0.91
N GLN A 52 13.22 -10.67 1.15
CA GLN A 52 14.11 -10.77 2.30
C GLN A 52 13.37 -10.36 3.58
N ALA A 53 12.68 -9.22 3.58
CA ALA A 53 11.87 -8.79 4.72
C ALA A 53 10.74 -9.79 5.00
N SER A 54 10.11 -10.34 3.95
CA SER A 54 9.09 -11.38 4.10
C SER A 54 9.64 -12.65 4.74
N ALA A 55 10.85 -13.08 4.37
CA ALA A 55 11.51 -14.24 4.98
C ALA A 55 11.89 -13.99 6.44
N ARG A 56 12.40 -12.80 6.77
CA ARG A 56 12.72 -12.38 8.15
C ARG A 56 11.49 -12.41 9.05
N ARG A 57 10.38 -11.81 8.60
CA ARG A 57 9.10 -11.82 9.33
C ARG A 57 8.59 -13.23 9.58
N LYS A 58 8.72 -14.15 8.62
CA LYS A 58 8.33 -15.56 8.79
C LYS A 58 9.18 -16.26 9.85
N LYS A 59 10.48 -15.96 9.92
CA LYS A 59 11.38 -16.51 10.94
C LYS A 59 11.04 -15.96 12.32
N GLU A 60 10.82 -14.65 12.43
CA GLU A 60 10.44 -13.97 13.67
C GLU A 60 9.11 -14.50 14.24
N ALA A 61 8.10 -14.67 13.38
CA ALA A 61 6.81 -15.25 13.77
C ALA A 61 6.95 -16.70 14.27
N ARG A 62 7.85 -17.50 13.68
CA ARG A 62 8.11 -18.88 14.12
C ARG A 62 8.88 -18.93 15.44
N SER A 63 9.80 -17.99 15.69
CA SER A 63 10.53 -17.92 16.97
C SER A 63 9.64 -17.56 18.16
N VAL A 64 8.58 -16.76 17.96
CA VAL A 64 7.61 -16.46 19.03
C VAL A 64 6.73 -17.67 19.35
N ALA A 65 6.43 -18.52 18.36
CA ALA A 65 5.68 -19.76 18.54
C ALA A 65 6.53 -20.92 19.12
N GLY A 66 7.83 -20.73 19.29
CA GLY A 66 8.77 -21.77 19.76
C GLY A 66 9.21 -21.63 21.22
N VAL A 67 8.56 -20.78 22.02
CA VAL A 67 8.74 -20.82 23.48
C VAL A 67 7.74 -21.84 24.02
N GLU A 68 8.07 -23.13 23.84
CA GLU A 68 7.42 -24.21 24.57
C GLU A 68 7.83 -24.08 26.05
N PHE A 69 6.85 -24.18 26.94
CA PHE A 69 7.03 -24.15 28.39
C PHE A 69 8.00 -25.27 28.81
N GLU A 70 9.10 -24.93 29.48
CA GLU A 70 9.86 -25.92 30.27
C GLU A 70 9.06 -26.18 31.56
N GLU A 71 8.74 -27.47 31.81
CA GLU A 71 8.10 -27.98 33.05
C GLU A 71 8.99 -27.80 34.29
#